data_AF-A0A936FX42-F1
#
_entry.id   AF-A0A936FX42-F1
#
_cell.length_a   1.000
_cell.length_b   1.000
_cell.length_c   1.000
_cell.angle_alpha   90.00
_cell.angle_beta   90.00
_cell.angle_gamma   90.00
#
_symmetry.space_group_name_H-M   'P 1'
#
loop_
_entity.id
_entity.type
_entity.pdbx_description
1 polymer ?
#
loop_
_entity_poly.entity_id
_entity_poly.type
_entity_poly.pdbx_seq_one_letter_code
_entity_poly.pdbx_strand_id
1 'polypeptide(L)'
;MYQPDIRTVNVTRYVTPLREGGSLPAIIEGDDDFLYVLKFRGAGQGVKALIAELIGGEIARVLGLKMPEIVFAILDDSFSKTEPDEEIQDLLKASTGLNLGVHFLSGSITFDPIVKIVDSETASIILLMDYILTNV
;
A
#
# COMPACT_ATOMS: atom_id res chain seq x y z
N MET A 1 17.50 -17.47 -7.41
CA MET A 1 16.44 -17.20 -6.41
C MET A 1 15.86 -15.84 -6.70
N TYR A 2 14.54 -15.66 -6.61
CA TYR A 2 13.94 -14.33 -6.68
C TYR A 2 14.40 -13.52 -5.48
N GLN A 3 14.85 -12.29 -5.71
CA GLN A 3 15.21 -11.37 -4.65
C GLN A 3 14.45 -10.07 -4.92
N PRO A 4 13.45 -9.73 -4.09
CA PRO A 4 12.68 -8.52 -4.28
C PRO A 4 13.61 -7.31 -4.08
N ASP A 5 13.56 -6.38 -5.03
CA ASP A 5 14.18 -5.07 -4.89
C ASP A 5 13.11 -4.09 -4.41
N ILE A 6 13.20 -3.71 -3.14
CA ILE A 6 12.25 -2.83 -2.45
C ILE A 6 13.05 -1.68 -1.87
N ARG A 7 12.80 -0.48 -2.38
CA ARG A 7 13.45 0.74 -1.91
C ARG A 7 12.87 1.15 -0.56
N THR A 8 13.65 1.96 0.16
CA THR A 8 13.18 2.71 1.32
C THR A 8 13.14 4.18 0.97
N VAL A 9 12.03 4.84 1.27
CA VAL A 9 11.82 6.29 1.11
C VAL A 9 11.51 6.91 2.47
N ASN A 10 11.89 8.17 2.66
CA ASN A 10 11.47 8.95 3.82
C ASN A 10 10.19 9.71 3.49
N VAL A 11 9.19 9.66 4.38
CA VAL A 11 7.97 10.44 4.20
C VAL A 11 8.29 11.92 4.45
N THR A 12 8.12 12.75 3.42
CA THR A 12 8.38 14.19 3.49
C THR A 12 7.12 15.00 3.71
N ARG A 13 5.97 14.51 3.21
CA ARG A 13 4.67 15.18 3.38
C ARG A 13 3.53 14.18 3.58
N TYR A 14 2.67 14.47 4.55
CA TYR A 14 1.36 13.83 4.70
C TYR A 14 0.33 14.63 3.89
N VAL A 15 -0.19 14.05 2.81
CA VAL A 15 -1.00 14.80 1.82
C VAL A 15 -2.48 14.75 2.16
N THR A 16 -3.06 13.56 2.21
CA THR A 16 -4.49 13.41 2.53
C THR A 16 -4.82 12.01 3.06
N PRO A 17 -5.65 11.90 4.11
CA PRO A 17 -6.17 10.61 4.55
C PRO A 17 -7.18 10.06 3.53
N LEU A 18 -7.08 8.76 3.26
CA LEU A 18 -8.08 8.01 2.50
C LEU A 18 -9.02 7.36 3.51
N ARG A 19 -10.21 7.93 3.67
CA ARG A 19 -11.23 7.47 4.63
C ARG A 19 -12.04 6.28 4.09
N GLU A 20 -11.36 5.32 3.47
CA GLU A 20 -11.95 4.11 2.91
C GLU A 20 -11.46 2.88 3.69
N GLY A 21 -12.40 2.14 4.28
CA GLY A 21 -12.10 0.93 5.06
C GLY A 21 -11.49 1.21 6.45
N GLY A 22 -11.34 0.14 7.24
CA GLY A 22 -10.91 0.23 8.64
C GLY A 22 -9.40 0.37 8.88
N SER A 23 -8.58 0.51 7.83
CA SER A 23 -7.11 0.66 7.95
C SER A 23 -6.63 2.09 7.78
N LEU A 24 -7.54 3.02 7.44
CA LEU A 24 -7.30 4.46 7.28
C LEU A 24 -5.98 4.80 6.55
N PRO A 25 -5.75 4.29 5.33
CA PRO A 25 -4.53 4.61 4.59
C PRO A 25 -4.47 6.11 4.25
N ALA A 26 -3.31 6.58 3.78
CA ALA A 26 -3.14 7.98 3.38
C ALA A 26 -2.26 8.14 2.16
N ILE A 27 -2.47 9.21 1.40
CA ILE A 27 -1.51 9.64 0.39
C ILE A 27 -0.39 10.41 1.08
N ILE A 28 0.84 10.01 0.81
CA ILE A 28 2.06 10.68 1.28
C ILE A 28 2.99 10.99 0.11
N GLU A 29 3.90 11.93 0.33
CA GLU A 29 5.02 12.23 -0.58
C GLU A 29 6.32 11.66 0.01
N GLY A 30 7.11 11.00 -0.82
CA GLY A 30 8.44 10.53 -0.49
C GLY A 30 9.52 11.61 -0.64
N ASP A 31 10.75 11.29 -0.28
CA ASP A 31 11.94 12.11 -0.54
C ASP A 31 12.45 12.00 -1.98
N ASP A 32 11.78 11.20 -2.80
CA ASP A 32 11.97 11.05 -4.24
C ASP A 32 10.88 11.76 -5.07
N ASP A 33 10.11 12.66 -4.44
CA ASP A 33 9.04 13.46 -5.04
C ASP A 33 7.85 12.64 -5.60
N PHE A 34 7.79 11.33 -5.34
CA PHE A 34 6.65 10.48 -5.72
C PHE A 34 5.57 10.43 -4.64
N LEU A 35 4.35 10.14 -5.08
CA LEU A 35 3.21 9.92 -4.20
C LEU A 35 3.01 8.42 -3.93
N TYR A 36 2.69 8.09 -2.69
CA TYR A 36 2.43 6.72 -2.26
C TYR A 36 1.15 6.65 -1.45
N VAL A 37 0.42 5.54 -1.59
CA VAL A 37 -0.58 5.12 -0.61
C VAL A 37 0.16 4.43 0.52
N LEU A 38 0.23 5.10 1.67
CA LEU A 38 0.84 4.58 2.88
C LEU A 38 -0.15 3.67 3.62
N LYS A 39 0.31 2.47 3.94
CA LYS A 39 -0.36 1.50 4.82
C LYS A 39 0.34 1.54 6.17
N PHE A 40 -0.40 1.99 7.18
CA PHE A 40 0.11 2.22 8.53
C PHE A 40 0.31 0.91 9.28
N ARG A 41 1.50 0.72 9.88
CA ARG A 41 1.78 -0.43 10.74
C ARG A 41 0.96 -0.43 12.03
N GLY A 42 0.56 0.76 12.49
CA GLY A 42 -0.24 0.98 13.70
C GLY A 42 -1.74 0.81 13.48
N ALA A 43 -2.19 0.53 12.25
CA ALA A 43 -3.60 0.26 11.97
C ALA A 43 -4.07 -1.00 12.70
N GLY A 44 -5.38 -1.10 12.97
CA GLY A 44 -5.96 -2.18 13.78
C GLY A 44 -5.72 -3.60 13.24
N GLN A 45 -5.47 -3.74 11.93
CA GLN A 45 -5.12 -5.02 11.29
C GLN A 45 -3.68 -5.47 11.62
N GLY A 46 -2.82 -4.52 12.00
CA GLY A 46 -1.46 -4.74 12.46
C GLY A 46 -0.48 -5.16 11.37
N VAL A 47 0.77 -5.40 11.81
CA VAL A 47 1.92 -5.68 10.93
C VAL A 47 1.71 -6.92 10.05
N LYS A 48 0.97 -7.93 10.51
CA LYS A 48 0.71 -9.14 9.72
C LYS A 48 -0.03 -8.83 8.41
N ALA A 49 -0.93 -7.86 8.41
CA ALA A 49 -1.60 -7.41 7.20
C ALA A 49 -0.61 -6.76 6.23
N LEU A 50 0.33 -5.94 6.71
CA LEU A 50 1.38 -5.36 5.87
C LEU A 50 2.31 -6.41 5.27
N ILE A 51 2.63 -7.47 6.03
CA ILE A 51 3.41 -8.59 5.52
C ILE A 51 2.63 -9.34 4.43
N ALA A 52 1.32 -9.53 4.61
CA ALA A 52 0.47 -10.14 3.58
C ALA A 52 0.41 -9.30 2.30
N GLU A 53 0.24 -7.98 2.42
CA GLU A 53 0.27 -7.02 1.31
C GLU A 53 1.61 -7.09 0.55
N LEU A 54 2.73 -7.12 1.29
CA LEU A 54 4.06 -7.24 0.71
C LEU A 54 4.23 -8.57 -0.05
N ILE A 55 3.87 -9.70 0.57
CA ILE A 55 3.99 -11.03 -0.03
C ILE A 55 3.11 -11.13 -1.28
N GLY A 56 1.85 -10.69 -1.19
CA GLY A 56 0.90 -10.73 -2.30
C GLY A 56 1.37 -9.88 -3.48
N GLY A 57 1.84 -8.67 -3.20
CA GLY A 57 2.37 -7.78 -4.24
C GLY A 57 3.63 -8.30 -4.91
N GLU A 58 4.56 -8.89 -4.15
CA GLU A 58 5.77 -9.48 -4.75
C GLU A 58 5.47 -10.77 -5.52
N ILE A 59 4.49 -11.57 -5.10
CA ILE A 59 3.99 -12.70 -5.90
C ILE A 59 3.37 -12.20 -7.20
N ALA A 60 2.57 -11.13 -7.16
CA ALA A 60 1.99 -10.53 -8.36
C ALA A 60 3.09 -10.07 -9.35
N ARG A 61 4.17 -9.45 -8.86
CA ARG A 61 5.33 -9.06 -9.68
C ARG A 61 6.03 -10.27 -10.30
N VAL A 62 6.24 -11.34 -9.53
CA VAL A 62 6.84 -12.60 -10.02
C VAL A 62 5.99 -13.26 -11.09
N LEU A 63 4.65 -13.19 -10.96
CA LEU A 63 3.70 -13.70 -11.94
C LEU A 63 3.55 -12.79 -13.18
N GLY A 64 4.26 -11.66 -13.24
CA GLY A 64 4.21 -10.73 -14.37
C GLY A 64 2.96 -9.85 -14.42
N LEU A 65 2.17 -9.81 -13.34
CA LEU A 65 1.03 -8.92 -13.22
C LEU A 65 1.48 -7.46 -13.08
N LYS A 66 0.63 -6.52 -13.53
CA LYS A 66 0.88 -5.09 -13.41
C LYS A 66 0.67 -4.63 -11.95
N MET A 67 1.72 -4.76 -11.16
CA MET A 67 1.76 -4.29 -9.77
C MET A 67 2.50 -2.94 -9.69
N PRO A 68 1.91 -1.89 -9.09
CA PRO A 68 2.64 -0.67 -8.79
C PRO A 68 3.85 -0.95 -7.88
N GLU A 69 4.83 -0.05 -7.90
CA GLU A 69 6.01 -0.20 -7.04
C GLU A 69 5.61 -0.23 -5.56
N ILE A 70 6.21 -1.17 -4.82
CA ILE A 70 6.11 -1.27 -3.36
C ILE A 70 7.40 -0.71 -2.78
N VAL A 71 7.27 0.14 -1.76
CA VAL A 71 8.39 0.73 -1.03
C VAL A 71 8.20 0.55 0.46
N PHE A 72 9.31 0.51 1.18
CA PHE A 72 9.31 0.81 2.60
C PHE A 72 9.28 2.32 2.81
N ALA A 73 8.43 2.79 3.71
CA ALA A 73 8.26 4.22 3.97
C ALA A 73 8.53 4.53 5.44
N ILE A 74 9.49 5.42 5.71
CA ILE A 74 9.83 5.85 7.07
C ILE A 74 8.98 7.07 7.44
N LEU A 75 8.12 6.91 8.44
CA LEU A 75 7.26 7.96 8.98
C LEU A 75 7.89 8.59 10.23
N ASP A 76 8.04 9.91 10.25
CA ASP A 76 8.51 10.64 11.43
C ASP A 76 7.38 10.91 12.45
N ASP A 77 7.75 11.01 13.73
CA ASP A 77 6.81 11.31 14.83
C ASP A 77 6.16 12.71 14.69
N SER A 78 6.81 13.64 13.96
CA SER A 78 6.32 15.00 13.77
C SER A 78 4.96 15.07 13.10
N PHE A 79 4.63 14.11 12.22
CA PHE A 79 3.35 14.11 11.49
C PHE A 79 2.14 13.97 12.42
N SER A 80 2.27 13.23 13.52
CA SER A 80 1.20 13.09 14.50
C SER A 80 0.89 14.40 15.23
N LYS A 81 1.89 15.26 15.43
CA LYS A 81 1.76 16.51 16.20
C LYS A 81 1.02 17.59 15.43
N THR A 82 0.95 17.47 14.10
CA THR A 82 0.27 18.42 13.22
C THR A 82 -1.15 17.99 12.84
N GLU A 83 -1.55 16.76 13.17
CA GLU A 83 -2.87 16.21 12.85
C GLU A 83 -3.91 16.64 13.91
N PRO A 84 -5.00 17.33 13.52
CA PRO A 84 -6.07 17.72 14.43
C PRO A 84 -7.01 16.58 14.84
N ASP A 85 -7.13 15.53 14.04
CA ASP A 85 -8.00 14.39 14.33
C ASP A 85 -7.30 13.42 15.30
N GLU A 86 -7.88 13.23 16.49
CA GLU A 86 -7.26 12.45 17.58
C GLU A 86 -7.04 10.97 17.19
N GLU A 87 -7.98 10.37 16.44
CA GLU A 87 -7.88 8.98 15.98
C GLU A 87 -6.72 8.81 14.99
N ILE A 88 -6.60 9.76 14.04
CA ILE A 88 -5.51 9.76 13.06
C ILE A 88 -4.18 10.08 13.75
N GLN A 89 -4.16 11.00 14.71
CA GLN A 89 -2.97 11.32 15.48
C GLN A 89 -2.42 10.08 16.19
N ASP A 90 -3.27 9.30 16.87
CA ASP A 90 -2.84 8.09 17.56
C ASP A 90 -2.38 7.00 16.59
N LEU A 91 -3.04 6.88 15.43
CA LEU A 91 -2.60 6.01 14.33
C LEU A 91 -1.19 6.39 13.85
N LEU A 92 -0.92 7.67 13.63
CA LEU A 92 0.38 8.18 13.19
C LEU A 92 1.47 7.92 14.24
N LYS A 93 1.19 8.18 15.52
CA LYS A 93 2.12 7.86 16.64
C LYS A 93 2.46 6.38 16.70
N ALA A 94 1.46 5.50 16.59
CA ALA A 94 1.66 4.06 16.57
C ALA A 94 2.48 3.61 15.33
N SER A 95 2.47 4.43 14.28
CA SER A 95 3.09 4.14 12.99
C SER A 95 4.46 4.79 12.78
N THR A 96 5.02 5.50 13.75
CA THR A 96 6.39 6.07 13.64
C THR A 96 7.42 4.99 13.28
N GLY A 97 8.25 5.27 12.26
CA GLY A 97 9.23 4.36 11.70
C GLY A 97 8.74 3.66 10.43
N LEU A 98 9.08 2.37 10.28
CA LEU A 98 8.89 1.61 9.05
C LEU A 98 7.43 1.23 8.78
N ASN A 99 6.91 1.65 7.64
CA ASN A 99 5.60 1.33 7.08
C ASN A 99 5.74 0.79 5.65
N LEU A 100 4.62 0.46 5.02
CA LEU A 100 4.57 -0.01 3.63
C LEU A 100 3.88 1.04 2.75
N GLY A 101 4.52 1.43 1.66
CA GLY A 101 3.96 2.32 0.64
C GLY A 101 3.74 1.57 -0.68
N VAL A 102 2.67 1.90 -1.37
CA VAL A 102 2.42 1.46 -2.75
C VAL A 102 2.29 2.70 -3.63
N HIS A 103 3.00 2.73 -4.76
CA HIS A 103 3.04 3.89 -5.64
C HIS A 103 1.62 4.32 -6.04
N PHE A 104 1.29 5.58 -5.82
CA PHE A 104 -0.02 6.14 -6.14
C PHE A 104 -0.08 6.54 -7.62
N LEU A 105 -0.91 5.84 -8.39
CA LEU A 105 -1.08 6.10 -9.82
C LEU A 105 -2.11 7.20 -10.05
N SER A 106 -1.65 8.44 -10.21
CA SER A 106 -2.51 9.59 -10.55
C SER A 106 -3.34 9.30 -11.80
N GLY A 107 -4.67 9.23 -11.64
CA GLY A 107 -5.60 8.87 -12.71
C GLY A 107 -6.07 7.42 -12.71
N SER A 108 -5.69 6.61 -11.71
CA SER A 108 -6.31 5.30 -11.50
C SER A 108 -7.81 5.45 -11.26
N ILE A 109 -8.59 4.53 -11.83
CA ILE A 109 -10.04 4.44 -11.64
C ILE A 109 -10.40 3.05 -11.15
N THR A 110 -11.54 2.94 -10.46
CA THR A 110 -12.08 1.64 -10.05
C THR A 110 -12.34 0.76 -11.27
N PHE A 111 -11.99 -0.51 -11.17
CA PHE A 111 -12.28 -1.49 -12.21
C PHE A 111 -13.79 -1.67 -12.37
N ASP A 112 -14.27 -1.60 -13.62
CA ASP A 112 -15.68 -1.81 -13.96
C ASP A 112 -15.82 -3.04 -14.89
N PRO A 113 -16.39 -4.16 -14.39
CA PRO A 113 -16.54 -5.39 -15.16
C PRO A 113 -17.54 -5.29 -16.32
N ILE A 114 -18.36 -4.23 -16.38
CA ILE A 114 -19.35 -4.03 -17.45
C ILE A 114 -18.67 -3.51 -18.73
N VAL A 115 -17.60 -2.71 -18.58
CA VAL A 115 -16.94 -2.03 -19.70
C VAL A 115 -15.49 -2.48 -19.94
N LYS A 116 -14.91 -3.27 -19.02
CA LYS A 116 -13.55 -3.83 -19.15
C LYS A 116 -13.59 -5.34 -19.36
N ILE A 117 -12.95 -5.79 -20.44
CA ILE A 117 -12.71 -7.21 -20.70
C ILE A 117 -11.28 -7.52 -20.27
N VAL A 118 -11.13 -8.52 -19.40
CA VAL A 118 -9.84 -9.09 -19.01
C VAL A 118 -9.62 -10.35 -19.86
N ASP A 119 -8.43 -10.51 -20.42
CA ASP A 119 -8.10 -11.72 -21.19
C ASP A 119 -8.06 -12.96 -20.28
N SER A 120 -8.31 -14.13 -20.87
CA SER A 120 -8.44 -15.39 -20.12
C SER A 120 -7.17 -15.80 -19.38
N GLU A 121 -6.00 -15.44 -19.89
CA GLU A 121 -4.71 -15.77 -19.27
C GLU A 121 -4.51 -14.93 -18.00
N THR A 122 -4.63 -13.61 -18.09
CA THR A 122 -4.55 -12.70 -16.95
C THR A 122 -5.57 -13.08 -15.86
N ALA A 123 -6.81 -13.37 -16.25
CA ALA A 123 -7.84 -13.78 -15.30
C ALA A 123 -7.49 -15.10 -14.58
N SER A 124 -6.91 -16.07 -15.30
CA SER A 124 -6.49 -17.36 -14.72
C SER A 124 -5.32 -17.20 -13.76
N ILE A 125 -4.36 -16.32 -14.07
CA ILE A 125 -3.20 -16.02 -13.21
C ILE A 125 -3.67 -15.35 -11.91
N ILE A 126 -4.59 -14.38 -11.98
CA ILE A 126 -5.16 -13.72 -10.80
C ILE A 126 -5.87 -14.76 -9.92
N LEU A 127 -6.71 -15.61 -10.50
CA LEU A 127 -7.42 -16.65 -9.76
C LEU A 127 -6.46 -17.64 -9.07
N LEU A 128 -5.38 -18.04 -9.76
CA LEU A 128 -4.35 -18.89 -9.18
C LEU A 128 -3.62 -18.19 -8.02
N MET A 129 -3.30 -16.91 -8.19
CA MET A 129 -2.66 -16.11 -7.15
C MET A 129 -3.54 -16.02 -5.90
N ASP A 130 -4.83 -15.72 -6.06
CA ASP A 130 -5.79 -15.66 -4.96
C ASP A 130 -5.90 -17.01 -4.23
N TYR A 131 -5.94 -18.11 -4.98
CA TYR A 131 -5.93 -19.46 -4.40
C TYR A 131 -4.68 -19.74 -3.55
N ILE A 132 -3.48 -19.39 -4.06
CA ILE A 132 -2.21 -19.59 -3.34
C ILE A 132 -2.13 -18.72 -2.09
N LEU A 133 -2.62 -17.48 -2.17
CA LEU A 133 -2.62 -16.52 -1.07
C LEU A 133 -3.76 -16.75 -0.07
N THR A 134 -4.71 -17.65 -0.37
CA THR A 134 -5.97 -17.78 0.35
C THR A 134 -6.71 -16.45 0.47
N ASN A 135 -6.66 -15.65 -0.60
CA ASN A 135 -7.33 -14.36 -0.71
C ASN A 135 -8.79 -14.59 -1.08
N VAL A 136 -9.71 -14.29 -0.15
CA VAL A 136 -11.15 -14.61 -0.25
C VAL A 136 -12.00 -13.36 -0.17
#